data_AF-A0A7L6AT84-F1
#
_entry.id   AF-A0A7L6AT84-F1
#
_cell.length_a   1.000
_cell.length_b   1.000
_cell.length_c   1.000
_cell.angle_alpha   90.00
_cell.angle_beta   90.00
_cell.angle_gamma   90.00
#
_symmetry.space_group_name_H-M   'P 1'
#
loop_
_entity.id
_entity.type
_entity.pdbx_description
1 polymer ?
#
loop_
_entity_poly.entity_id
_entity_poly.type
_entity_poly.pdbx_seq_one_letter_code
_entity_poly.pdbx_strand_id
1 'polypeptide(L)'
;MSALLVGWLASLLGWRVEGGKVVAGKQTVWQFSIANRRVPVTLTRVAEAPPGLSRIDWRWREGSVERRAVFANLGAERLGVVEAESDIPVRLIHAPAASQADLVAAQMAHRARDKVFERALETGNSMTNVLLG
;
A
#
# COMPACT_ATOMS: atom_id res chain seq x y z
N MET A 1 4.01 -6.15 -7.30
CA MET A 1 3.08 -6.16 -6.14
C MET A 1 2.81 -4.77 -5.58
N SER A 2 3.78 -3.87 -5.45
CA SER A 2 3.56 -2.54 -4.85
C SER A 2 2.48 -1.68 -5.54
N ALA A 3 2.30 -1.83 -6.86
CA ALA A 3 1.21 -1.17 -7.59
C ALA A 3 -0.19 -1.66 -7.19
N LEU A 4 -0.35 -2.94 -6.83
CA LEU A 4 -1.61 -3.48 -6.32
C LEU A 4 -1.94 -2.95 -4.92
N LEU A 5 -0.94 -2.84 -4.05
CA LEU A 5 -1.12 -2.23 -2.73
C LEU A 5 -1.56 -0.77 -2.87
N VAL A 6 -0.92 -0.01 -3.76
CA VAL A 6 -1.29 1.38 -4.06
C VAL A 6 -2.71 1.46 -4.64
N GLY A 7 -3.05 0.62 -5.61
CA GLY A 7 -4.40 0.57 -6.19
C GLY A 7 -5.48 0.22 -5.16
N TRP A 8 -5.21 -0.76 -4.29
CA TRP A 8 -6.08 -1.12 -3.18
C TRP A 8 -6.29 0.05 -2.20
N LEU A 9 -5.20 0.67 -1.74
CA LEU A 9 -5.27 1.80 -0.82
C LEU A 9 -6.03 2.99 -1.43
N ALA A 10 -5.72 3.32 -2.68
CA ALA A 10 -6.41 4.37 -3.42
C ALA A 10 -7.92 4.08 -3.52
N SER A 11 -8.30 2.83 -3.79
CA SER A 11 -9.72 2.44 -3.88
C SER A 11 -10.47 2.59 -2.55
N LEU A 12 -9.83 2.26 -1.42
CA LEU A 12 -10.42 2.42 -0.09
C LEU A 12 -10.55 3.88 0.33
N LEU A 13 -9.61 4.72 -0.09
CA LEU A 13 -9.59 6.14 0.23
C LEU A 13 -10.34 7.01 -0.78
N GLY A 14 -10.95 6.41 -1.80
CA GLY A 14 -11.71 7.11 -2.84
C GLY A 14 -10.83 7.98 -3.75
N TRP A 15 -9.55 7.64 -3.88
CA TRP A 15 -8.60 8.35 -4.74
C TRP A 15 -8.78 7.95 -6.19
N ARG A 16 -8.75 8.94 -7.10
CA ARG A 16 -8.80 8.73 -8.54
C ARG A 16 -7.41 8.94 -9.14
N VAL A 17 -7.02 8.10 -10.08
CA VAL A 17 -5.75 8.26 -10.80
C VAL A 17 -5.88 9.45 -11.75
N GLU A 18 -4.97 10.42 -11.67
CA GLU A 18 -4.86 11.54 -12.61
C GLU A 18 -3.70 11.38 -13.58
N GLY A 19 -2.63 10.69 -13.18
CA GLY A 19 -1.44 10.54 -14.00
C GLY A 19 -0.39 9.65 -13.37
N GLY A 20 0.60 9.26 -14.16
CA GLY A 20 1.73 8.46 -13.71
C GLY A 20 2.98 8.81 -14.52
N LYS A 21 4.13 8.76 -13.88
CA LYS A 21 5.43 8.92 -14.54
C LYS A 21 6.39 7.86 -14.04
N VAL A 22 6.98 7.11 -14.97
CA VAL A 22 8.10 6.22 -14.68
C VAL A 22 9.39 6.99 -14.87
N VAL A 23 10.24 6.97 -13.85
CA VAL A 23 11.62 7.44 -13.90
C VAL A 23 12.50 6.19 -13.98
N ALA A 24 13.09 5.98 -15.15
CA ALA A 24 13.86 4.79 -15.48
C ALA A 24 14.84 4.40 -14.36
N GLY A 25 14.76 3.14 -13.93
CA GLY A 25 15.68 2.54 -12.96
C GLY A 25 15.55 3.00 -11.51
N LYS A 26 14.69 3.99 -11.19
CA LYS A 26 14.63 4.55 -9.82
C LYS A 26 13.24 4.54 -9.21
N GLN A 27 12.27 5.16 -9.87
CA GLN A 27 11.00 5.53 -9.22
C GLN A 27 9.83 5.43 -10.19
N THR A 28 8.65 5.09 -9.68
CA THR A 28 7.38 5.36 -10.34
C THR A 28 6.60 6.33 -9.47
N VAL A 29 6.22 7.47 -10.02
CA VAL A 29 5.42 8.47 -9.31
C VAL A 29 4.02 8.46 -9.90
N TRP A 30 3.03 8.27 -9.04
CA TRP A 30 1.62 8.35 -9.37
C TRP A 30 1.04 9.64 -8.82
N GLN A 31 0.16 10.26 -9.60
CA GLN A 31 -0.64 11.39 -9.17
C GLN A 31 -2.07 10.94 -9.02
N PHE A 32 -2.59 11.03 -7.81
CA PHE A 32 -4.01 10.80 -7.51
C PHE A 32 -4.71 12.11 -7.19
N SER A 33 -6.03 12.12 -7.29
CA SER A 33 -6.89 13.15 -6.73
C SER A 33 -7.94 12.61 -5.77
N ILE A 34 -8.22 13.41 -4.76
CA ILE A 34 -9.34 13.24 -3.84
C ILE A 34 -10.01 14.60 -3.66
N ALA A 35 -11.27 14.69 -4.04
CA ALA A 35 -11.97 15.97 -4.20
C ALA A 35 -11.13 16.95 -5.05
N ASN A 36 -10.69 18.07 -4.46
CA ASN A 36 -9.87 19.10 -5.12
C ASN A 36 -8.38 19.05 -4.72
N ARG A 37 -7.92 17.95 -4.12
CA ARG A 37 -6.53 17.81 -3.67
C ARG A 37 -5.80 16.77 -4.49
N ARG A 38 -4.54 17.08 -4.80
CA ARG A 38 -3.59 16.19 -5.46
C ARG A 38 -2.78 15.43 -4.42
N VAL A 39 -2.72 14.11 -4.56
CA VAL A 39 -1.99 13.19 -3.68
C VAL A 39 -0.93 12.46 -4.51
N PRO A 40 0.36 12.84 -4.42
CA PRO A 40 1.44 12.11 -5.07
C PRO A 40 1.76 10.83 -4.29
N VAL A 41 2.01 9.73 -5.01
CA VAL A 41 2.48 8.45 -4.46
C VAL A 41 3.75 8.03 -5.19
N THR A 42 4.85 7.90 -4.46
CA THR A 42 6.15 7.51 -5.02
C THR A 42 6.47 6.07 -4.65
N LEU A 43 6.72 5.24 -5.67
CA LEU A 43 7.22 3.89 -5.56
C LEU A 43 8.70 3.87 -5.94
N THR A 44 9.58 3.68 -4.95
CA THR A 44 11.02 3.57 -5.16
C THR A 44 11.42 2.10 -5.24
N ARG A 45 12.18 1.72 -6.27
CA ARG A 45 12.73 0.36 -6.36
C ARG A 45 13.95 0.26 -5.45
N VAL A 46 13.99 -0.78 -4.61
CA VAL A 46 15.15 -1.12 -3.78
C VAL A 46 15.84 -2.34 -4.39
N ALA A 47 17.17 -2.36 -4.42
CA ALA A 47 17.96 -3.41 -5.06
C ALA A 47 17.81 -4.77 -4.37
N GLU A 48 17.82 -4.75 -3.03
CA GLU A 48 17.52 -5.90 -2.18
C GLU A 48 16.41 -5.51 -1.21
N ALA A 49 15.24 -6.12 -1.39
CA ALA A 49 14.14 -5.96 -0.45
C ALA A 49 14.04 -7.24 0.39
N PRO A 50 14.04 -7.16 1.73
CA PRO A 50 13.72 -8.32 2.55
C PRO A 50 12.31 -8.83 2.18
N PRO A 51 12.08 -10.15 2.20
CA PRO A 51 10.77 -10.70 1.88
C PRO A 51 9.73 -10.23 2.90
N GLY A 52 8.57 -9.80 2.40
CA GLY A 52 7.43 -9.37 3.22
C GLY A 52 7.42 -7.89 3.58
N LEU A 53 6.41 -7.50 4.37
CA LEU A 53 6.27 -6.14 4.85
C LEU A 53 7.30 -5.87 5.96
N SER A 54 8.17 -4.88 5.75
CA SER A 54 9.13 -4.46 6.77
C SER A 54 8.54 -3.38 7.69
N ARG A 55 7.88 -2.38 7.10
CA ARG A 55 7.33 -1.24 7.83
C ARG A 55 6.25 -0.51 7.04
N ILE A 56 5.20 -0.06 7.72
CA ILE A 56 4.24 0.95 7.22
C ILE A 56 4.28 2.13 8.20
N ASP A 57 4.58 3.32 7.70
CA ASP A 57 4.45 4.57 8.46
C ASP A 57 3.22 5.31 7.94
N TRP A 58 2.18 5.37 8.77
CA TRP A 58 0.94 6.04 8.44
C TRP A 58 0.85 7.33 9.24
N ARG A 59 0.66 8.46 8.55
CA ARG A 59 0.49 9.78 9.16
C ARG A 59 -0.77 10.45 8.64
N TRP A 60 -1.51 11.06 9.54
CA TRP A 60 -2.74 11.79 9.22
C TRP A 60 -2.93 12.96 10.16
N ARG A 61 -3.79 13.91 9.80
CA ARG A 61 -4.21 14.98 10.71
C ARG A 61 -5.63 14.73 11.18
N GLU A 62 -5.85 14.91 12.48
CA GLU A 62 -7.14 14.91 13.13
C GLU A 62 -7.33 16.28 13.80
N GLY A 63 -8.07 17.18 13.14
CA GLY A 63 -8.13 18.59 13.53
C GLY A 63 -6.76 19.26 13.39
N SER A 64 -6.25 19.81 14.50
CA SER A 64 -4.91 20.42 14.59
C SER A 64 -3.80 19.43 14.97
N VAL A 65 -4.15 18.19 15.33
CA VAL A 65 -3.19 17.20 15.83
C VAL A 65 -2.71 16.31 14.69
N GLU A 66 -1.39 16.16 14.55
CA GLU A 66 -0.79 15.13 13.70
C GLU A 66 -0.80 13.80 14.45
N ARG A 67 -1.36 12.78 13.80
CA ARG A 67 -1.40 11.40 14.27
C ARG A 67 -0.44 10.57 13.43
N ARG A 68 0.18 9.59 14.06
CA ARG A 68 1.06 8.63 13.40
C ARG A 68 0.87 7.25 13.98
N ALA A 69 0.82 6.26 13.11
CA ALA A 69 0.84 4.85 13.43
C ALA A 69 1.94 4.18 12.60
N VAL A 70 2.78 3.38 13.24
CA VAL A 70 3.82 2.61 12.60
C VAL A 70 3.51 1.13 12.77
N PHE A 71 3.36 0.44 11.65
CA PHE A 71 3.34 -1.02 11.63
C PHE A 71 4.77 -1.48 11.39
N ALA A 72 5.39 -2.12 12.38
CA ALA A 72 6.76 -2.59 12.29
C ALA A 72 6.80 -4.13 12.33
N ASN A 73 7.63 -4.73 11.49
CA ASN A 73 7.91 -6.16 11.58
C ASN A 73 8.72 -6.45 12.84
N LEU A 74 8.18 -7.29 13.73
CA LEU A 74 8.83 -7.71 14.97
C LEU A 74 9.47 -9.11 14.86
N GLY A 75 9.48 -9.69 13.65
CA GLY A 75 9.87 -11.07 13.40
C GLY A 75 8.84 -12.08 13.90
N ALA A 76 9.10 -13.36 13.62
CA ALA A 76 8.26 -14.49 14.02
C ALA A 76 6.76 -14.25 13.72
N GLU A 77 6.47 -13.81 12.48
CA GLU A 77 5.10 -13.65 11.99
C GLU A 77 4.26 -12.63 12.77
N ARG A 78 4.87 -11.54 13.23
CA ARG A 78 4.20 -10.50 13.99
C ARG A 78 4.50 -9.10 13.45
N LEU A 79 3.44 -8.31 13.34
CA LEU A 79 3.50 -6.87 13.13
C LEU A 79 3.10 -6.16 14.42
N GLY A 80 3.97 -5.29 14.93
CA GLY A 80 3.65 -4.38 16.02
C GLY A 80 3.03 -3.10 15.49
N VAL A 81 1.95 -2.63 16.11
CA VAL A 81 1.42 -1.28 15.90
C VAL A 81 1.98 -0.38 16.99
N VAL A 82 2.68 0.66 16.57
CA VAL A 82 3.36 1.63 17.43
C VAL A 82 2.75 3.00 17.17
N GLU A 83 2.23 3.65 18.20
CA GLU A 83 1.67 5.01 18.10
C GLU A 83 2.71 6.06 18.48
N ALA A 84 2.53 7.27 17.95
CA ALA A 84 3.45 8.38 18.09
C ALA A 84 3.85 8.62 19.55
N GLU A 85 5.14 8.42 19.85
CA GLU A 85 5.87 8.63 21.13
C GLU A 85 6.32 7.37 21.89
N SER A 86 5.90 6.17 21.49
CA SER A 86 6.41 4.94 22.12
C SER A 86 7.26 4.12 21.14
N ASP A 87 8.25 3.39 21.66
CA ASP A 87 8.87 2.26 20.94
C ASP A 87 8.21 0.92 21.32
N ILE A 88 7.22 0.96 22.22
CA ILE A 88 6.49 -0.22 22.68
C ILE A 88 5.24 -0.38 21.81
N PRO A 89 5.04 -1.55 21.17
CA PRO A 89 3.82 -1.83 20.43
C PRO A 89 2.60 -1.77 21.34
N VAL A 90 1.63 -0.92 20.99
CA VAL A 90 0.33 -0.85 21.67
C VAL A 90 -0.59 -1.99 21.25
N ARG A 91 -0.29 -2.63 20.10
CA ARG A 91 -1.01 -3.80 19.58
C ARG A 91 -0.07 -4.72 18.81
N LEU A 92 -0.36 -6.01 18.89
CA LEU A 92 0.29 -7.05 18.09
C LEU A 92 -0.72 -7.62 17.09
N ILE A 93 -0.27 -7.79 15.86
CA ILE A 93 -1.02 -8.42 14.77
C ILE A 93 -0.23 -9.65 14.33
N HIS A 94 -0.89 -10.80 14.26
CA HIS A 94 -0.30 -11.98 13.65
C HIS A 94 -0.30 -11.82 12.13
N ALA A 95 0.87 -11.94 11.52
CA ALA A 95 1.13 -11.71 10.10
C ALA A 95 2.09 -12.79 9.59
N PRO A 96 1.59 -14.00 9.28
CA PRO A 96 2.40 -15.09 8.74
C PRO A 96 3.08 -14.67 7.44
N ALA A 97 4.30 -15.19 7.24
CA ALA A 97 5.06 -14.92 6.03
C ALA A 97 4.35 -15.61 4.85
N ALA A 98 3.62 -14.85 4.04
CA ALA A 98 2.97 -15.39 2.86
C ALA A 98 4.03 -15.77 1.82
N SER A 99 4.04 -17.03 1.38
CA SER A 99 4.84 -17.45 0.25
C SER A 99 4.30 -16.81 -1.04
N GLN A 100 5.10 -16.81 -2.10
CA GLN A 100 4.62 -16.35 -3.41
C GLN A 100 3.41 -17.17 -3.88
N ALA A 101 3.39 -18.48 -3.58
CA ALA A 101 2.26 -19.35 -3.87
C ALA A 101 1.00 -18.93 -3.09
N ASP A 102 1.14 -18.57 -1.81
CA ASP A 102 0.02 -18.07 -0.99
C ASP A 102 -0.53 -16.74 -1.51
N LEU A 103 0.36 -15.84 -1.95
CA LEU A 103 -0.04 -14.56 -2.52
C LEU A 103 -0.78 -14.74 -3.86
N VAL A 104 -0.30 -15.64 -4.71
CA VAL A 104 -0.97 -15.97 -5.99
C VAL A 104 -2.29 -16.70 -5.72
N ALA A 105 -2.31 -17.67 -4.80
CA ALA A 105 -3.51 -18.40 -4.41
C ALA A 105 -4.56 -17.47 -3.82
N ALA A 106 -4.18 -16.51 -2.97
CA ALA A 106 -5.08 -15.47 -2.47
C ALA A 106 -5.65 -14.65 -3.64
N GLN A 107 -4.81 -14.17 -4.56
CA GLN A 107 -5.28 -13.45 -5.76
C GLN A 107 -6.26 -14.27 -6.61
N MET A 108 -6.05 -15.58 -6.70
CA MET A 108 -6.93 -16.50 -7.43
C MET A 108 -8.20 -16.87 -6.67
N ALA A 109 -8.14 -16.97 -5.34
CA ALA A 109 -9.30 -17.24 -4.49
C ALA A 109 -10.25 -16.04 -4.44
N HIS A 110 -9.71 -14.82 -4.43
CA HIS A 110 -10.49 -13.58 -4.44
C HIS A 110 -11.11 -13.24 -5.81
N ARG A 111 -10.88 -14.04 -6.87
CA ARG A 111 -11.72 -14.02 -8.09
C ARG A 111 -13.18 -14.39 -7.79
N ALA A 112 -13.47 -14.99 -6.64
CA ALA A 112 -14.83 -15.23 -6.16
C ALA A 112 -15.38 -13.98 -5.41
N ARG A 113 -15.75 -12.93 -6.16
CA ARG A 113 -16.64 -11.82 -5.72
C ARG A 113 -16.17 -10.97 -4.53
N ASP A 114 -14.87 -10.87 -4.27
CA ASP A 114 -14.38 -9.90 -3.30
C ASP A 114 -14.41 -8.48 -3.90
N LYS A 115 -15.41 -7.70 -3.52
CA LYS A 115 -15.61 -6.33 -4.03
C LYS A 115 -14.45 -5.38 -3.72
N VAL A 116 -13.69 -5.63 -2.65
CA VAL A 116 -12.51 -4.82 -2.31
C VAL A 116 -11.37 -5.15 -3.26
N PHE A 117 -11.19 -6.44 -3.56
CA PHE A 117 -10.19 -6.89 -4.53
C PHE A 117 -10.53 -6.43 -5.96
N GLU A 118 -11.79 -6.54 -6.39
CA GLU A 118 -12.24 -6.08 -7.71
C GLU A 118 -11.95 -4.59 -7.92
N ARG A 119 -12.29 -3.73 -6.94
CA ARG A 119 -12.00 -2.28 -7.00
C ARG A 119 -10.51 -1.97 -7.01
N ALA A 120 -9.72 -2.71 -6.25
CA ALA A 120 -8.27 -2.58 -6.25
C ALA A 120 -7.68 -2.94 -7.62
N LEU A 121 -8.21 -3.98 -8.26
CA LEU A 121 -7.79 -4.45 -9.58
C LEU A 121 -8.20 -3.46 -10.68
N GLU A 122 -9.44 -2.94 -10.66
CA GLU A 122 -9.90 -1.89 -11.57
C GLU A 122 -9.02 -0.63 -11.48
N THR A 123 -8.67 -0.23 -10.26
CA THR A 123 -7.77 0.90 -10.02
C THR A 123 -6.37 0.59 -10.55
N GLY A 124 -5.84 -0.60 -10.28
CA GLY A 124 -4.55 -1.06 -10.81
C GLY A 124 -4.50 -1.13 -12.34
N ASN A 125 -5.58 -1.55 -12.99
CA ASN A 125 -5.69 -1.56 -14.44
C ASN A 125 -5.72 -0.13 -15.01
N SER A 126 -6.46 0.78 -14.34
CA SER A 126 -6.47 2.20 -14.71
C SER A 126 -5.07 2.82 -14.63
N MET A 127 -4.31 2.47 -13.58
CA MET A 127 -2.90 2.84 -13.46
C MET A 127 -2.08 2.30 -14.65
N THR A 128 -2.17 1.01 -14.96
CA THR A 128 -1.46 0.41 -16.09
C THR A 128 -1.77 1.09 -17.43
N ASN A 129 -3.03 1.42 -17.69
CA ASN A 129 -3.44 2.10 -18.92
C ASN A 129 -2.80 3.48 -19.07
N VAL A 130 -2.66 4.24 -17.98
CA VAL A 130 -2.01 5.56 -17.97
C VAL A 130 -0.50 5.48 -18.27
N LEU A 131 0.13 4.33 -18.06
CA LEU A 131 1.56 4.13 -18.38
C LEU A 131 1.80 3.61 -19.81
N LEU A 132 0.79 3.01 -20.44
CA LEU A 132 0.89 2.40 -21.76
C LEU A 132 0.29 3.27 -22.87
N GLY A 133 -0.55 4.25 -22.52
CA GLY A 133 -1.04 5.30 -23.42
C GLY A 133 -0.12 6.52 -23.42
#